data_AF-A0A1J8Q7Y0-F1
#
_entry.id   AF-A0A1J8Q7Y0-F1
#
_cell.length_a   1.000
_cell.length_b   1.000
_cell.length_c   1.000
_cell.angle_alpha   90.00
_cell.angle_beta   90.00
_cell.angle_gamma   90.00
#
_symmetry.space_group_name_H-M   'P 1'
#
loop_
_entity.id
_entity.type
_entity.pdbx_description
1 polymer ?
#
loop_
_entity_poly.entity_id
_entity_poly.type
_entity_poly.pdbx_seq_one_letter_code
_entity_poly.pdbx_strand_id
1 'polypeptide(L)'
;MLSFESKVSAFEFYSTISRLTDNTGIRVPKNRYESLLRMMREWRFIKQMKRAGQGHHPKGIAATKPGACAVLCPACPHPGKNLPDGWETAPPDIQFLYALFLAIDANFRLARRNVSSDIVDPGLNHGYAFFVEEQAYKGFLSSQERSIQETSTCSSHHAVNFADTRVSRGLAATGAGTIDCARHNFKRPCSVGDLQKGERYVNMDYLFFSSMQSAPDLLRLNISYDIACQWSKHLWTRMSAFPHQYHIRHDEKSITFLVPKFHLPAHIAKCQATFSFNFIKGVGRTDGEAPERGWADINPIATSTREMGPGSRRDTLDDHFNDWNWKKICSMGLILRRKYNTSLSEVQERVHDLADFEASLANDKLTEWKKEIEAWEADRSEPNPFEGRATTTMTQAAVRLALSEAEAEDITHGNNMSLHDDISPSVLISSGLELEDQQRRIDFDAKAIGQHATDMQKAKLLQRVNALRRRIDTWAHVQLLYMPSISRLRSPDDIATEMNVHKISLFLPSSLPSTTPCDGRLLKHEWELREAQANDTLNDLRSVLNLQYHLYKYKDAFIRGQRANTRAN
;
A
#
# COMPACT_ATOMS: atom_id res chain seq x y z
N MET A 1 26.71 14.68 17.81
CA MET A 1 27.14 14.21 16.48
C MET A 1 27.35 12.71 16.50
N LEU A 2 28.29 12.14 17.28
CA LEU A 2 28.45 10.67 17.35
C LEU A 2 27.13 9.93 17.59
N SER A 3 26.35 10.33 18.60
CA SER A 3 25.05 9.72 18.90
C SER A 3 24.03 9.81 17.75
N PHE A 4 24.13 10.80 16.86
CA PHE A 4 23.23 10.93 15.72
C PHE A 4 23.69 10.11 14.51
N GLU A 5 25.00 9.95 14.31
CA GLU A 5 25.56 9.17 13.21
C GLU A 5 25.59 7.67 13.50
N SER A 6 26.18 7.28 14.63
CA SER A 6 26.34 5.87 14.99
C SER A 6 25.11 5.29 15.68
N LYS A 7 24.17 6.15 16.10
CA LYS A 7 22.95 5.76 16.84
C LYS A 7 23.28 4.97 18.13
N VAL A 8 24.50 5.14 18.65
CA VAL A 8 25.00 4.47 19.86
C VAL A 8 24.22 4.90 21.09
N SER A 9 23.95 3.96 21.99
CA SER A 9 23.26 4.26 23.25
C SER A 9 24.16 5.07 24.20
N ALA A 10 23.54 5.82 25.12
CA ALA A 10 24.30 6.52 26.16
C ALA A 10 25.09 5.55 27.05
N PHE A 11 24.55 4.34 27.26
CA PHE A 11 25.22 3.29 28.03
C PHE A 11 26.50 2.84 27.34
N GLU A 12 26.45 2.46 26.07
CA GLU A 12 27.64 2.06 25.32
C GLU A 12 28.68 3.18 25.26
N PHE A 13 28.27 4.43 25.03
CA PHE A 13 29.16 5.58 25.05
C PHE A 13 29.86 5.75 26.41
N TYR A 14 29.11 5.65 27.51
CA TYR A 14 29.65 5.72 28.86
C TYR A 14 30.62 4.56 29.15
N SER A 15 30.23 3.34 28.79
CA SER A 15 31.06 2.15 28.96
C SER A 15 32.36 2.24 28.16
N THR A 16 32.33 2.80 26.94
CA THR A 16 33.56 3.06 26.17
C THR A 16 34.48 4.01 26.91
N ILE A 17 33.99 5.13 27.43
CA ILE A 17 34.81 6.08 28.21
C ILE A 17 35.38 5.42 29.47
N SER A 18 34.56 4.64 30.18
CA SER A 18 35.00 3.91 31.37
C SER A 18 36.13 2.92 31.04
N ARG A 19 36.01 2.19 29.92
CA ARG A 19 37.03 1.23 29.48
C ARG A 19 38.30 1.89 28.93
N LEU A 20 38.19 3.09 28.35
CA LEU A 20 39.37 3.90 27.99
C LEU A 20 40.15 4.34 29.24
N THR A 21 39.47 4.48 30.38
CA THR A 21 40.11 4.82 31.66
C THR A 21 40.71 3.59 32.34
N ASP A 22 39.97 2.48 32.40
CA ASP A 22 40.46 1.17 32.82
C ASP A 22 39.76 0.04 32.05
N ASN A 23 40.51 -0.61 31.16
CA ASN A 23 40.02 -1.74 30.37
C ASN A 23 40.22 -3.11 31.06
N THR A 24 40.89 -3.13 32.23
CA THR A 24 41.19 -4.36 32.96
C THR A 24 40.07 -4.76 33.92
N GLY A 25 39.24 -3.81 34.34
CA GLY A 25 38.20 -4.02 35.36
C GLY A 25 38.75 -4.10 36.79
N ILE A 26 40.04 -3.81 36.98
CA ILE A 26 40.71 -3.88 38.29
C ILE A 26 40.59 -2.56 39.05
N ARG A 27 40.54 -1.42 38.34
CA ARG A 27 40.38 -0.08 38.88
C ARG A 27 39.16 0.60 38.25
N VAL A 28 37.99 -0.01 38.42
CA VAL A 28 36.73 0.48 37.86
C VAL A 28 36.47 1.91 38.33
N PRO A 29 36.36 2.88 37.40
CA PRO A 29 36.02 4.27 37.74
C PRO A 29 34.66 4.35 38.45
N LYS A 30 34.50 5.34 39.34
CA LYS A 30 33.20 5.58 40.02
C LYS A 30 32.10 5.77 38.97
N ASN A 31 30.97 5.08 39.15
CA ASN A 31 29.83 5.20 38.24
C ASN A 31 29.25 6.63 38.23
N ARG A 32 29.25 7.27 37.06
CA ARG A 32 28.69 8.60 36.79
C ARG A 32 27.65 8.56 35.66
N TYR A 33 27.14 7.38 35.31
CA TYR A 33 26.21 7.20 34.21
C TYR A 33 24.93 8.04 34.35
N GLU A 34 24.30 8.03 35.53
CA GLU A 34 23.09 8.83 35.78
C GLU A 34 23.35 10.33 35.68
N SER A 35 24.51 10.79 36.18
CA SER A 35 24.93 12.19 36.05
C SER A 35 25.14 12.56 34.58
N LEU A 36 25.75 11.67 33.80
CA LEU A 36 25.94 11.87 32.36
C LEU A 36 24.59 11.95 31.63
N LEU A 37 23.63 11.07 31.93
CA LEU A 37 22.29 11.11 31.33
C LEU A 37 21.61 12.47 31.57
N ARG A 38 21.63 12.96 32.82
CA ARG A 38 21.05 14.26 33.17
C ARG A 38 21.75 15.41 32.43
N MET A 39 23.08 15.45 32.48
CA MET A 39 23.87 16.47 31.78
C MET A 39 23.61 16.48 30.27
N MET A 40 23.57 15.30 29.65
CA MET A 40 23.31 15.17 28.22
C MET A 40 21.94 15.73 27.84
N ARG A 41 20.92 15.42 28.65
CA ARG A 41 19.56 15.83 28.42
C ARG A 41 19.38 17.34 28.56
N GLU A 42 19.88 17.94 29.65
CA GLU A 42 19.87 19.39 29.85
C GLU A 42 20.65 20.12 28.75
N TRP A 43 21.83 19.61 28.39
CA TRP A 43 22.64 20.19 27.32
C TRP A 43 21.92 20.15 25.97
N ARG A 44 21.27 19.04 25.62
CA ARG A 44 20.49 18.88 24.38
C ARG A 44 19.36 19.90 24.31
N PHE A 45 18.56 20.00 25.38
CA PHE A 45 17.47 20.98 25.48
C PHE A 45 17.97 22.42 25.33
N ILE A 46 19.03 22.80 26.06
CA ILE A 46 19.62 24.15 25.95
C ILE A 46 20.12 24.41 24.51
N LYS A 47 20.74 23.42 23.87
CA LYS A 47 21.20 23.55 22.48
C LYS A 47 20.04 23.70 21.50
N GLN A 48 18.95 22.97 21.68
CA GLN A 48 17.73 23.14 20.90
C GLN A 48 17.18 24.57 21.02
N MET A 49 17.02 25.06 22.25
CA MET A 49 16.52 26.43 22.51
C MET A 49 17.42 27.52 21.92
N LYS A 50 18.74 27.34 22.01
CA LYS A 50 19.72 28.26 21.39
C LYS A 50 19.60 28.27 19.86
N ARG A 51 19.53 27.08 19.23
CA ARG A 51 19.40 26.96 17.78
C ARG A 51 18.10 27.57 17.24
N ALA A 52 17.02 27.43 18.00
CA ALA A 52 15.72 28.01 17.68
C ALA A 52 15.58 29.50 18.07
N GLY A 53 16.63 30.11 18.63
CA GLY A 53 16.63 31.53 19.03
C GLY A 53 15.71 31.87 20.20
N GLN A 54 15.18 30.87 20.94
CA GLN A 54 14.16 31.10 21.99
C GLN A 54 14.71 31.85 23.21
N GLY A 55 16.04 31.86 23.40
CA GLY A 55 16.68 32.67 24.44
C GLY A 55 16.55 34.17 24.25
N HIS A 56 16.25 34.64 23.03
CA HIS A 56 16.01 36.06 22.72
C HIS A 56 14.52 36.43 22.72
N HIS A 57 13.62 35.48 23.02
CA HIS A 57 12.20 35.77 23.07
C HIS A 57 11.90 36.73 24.25
N PRO A 58 11.17 37.85 24.06
CA PRO A 58 10.96 38.86 25.10
C PRO A 58 10.34 38.34 26.40
N LYS A 59 9.52 37.27 26.30
CA LYS A 59 8.88 36.59 27.43
C LYS A 59 9.66 35.36 27.93
N GLY A 60 10.92 35.20 27.49
CA GLY A 60 11.77 34.05 27.80
C GLY A 60 11.32 32.74 27.16
N ILE A 61 12.02 31.66 27.51
CA ILE A 61 11.80 30.29 26.97
C ILE A 61 10.39 29.76 27.30
N ALA A 62 9.79 30.20 28.41
CA ALA A 62 8.44 29.78 28.80
C ALA A 62 7.35 30.18 27.78
N ALA A 63 7.63 31.16 26.91
CA ALA A 63 6.72 31.57 25.85
C ALA A 63 7.01 30.89 24.49
N THR A 64 7.85 29.86 24.46
CA THR A 64 8.12 29.07 23.25
C THR A 64 6.82 28.47 22.74
N LYS A 65 6.47 28.76 21.49
CA LYS A 65 5.26 28.25 20.86
C LYS A 65 5.42 26.77 20.48
N PRO A 66 4.32 26.00 20.39
CA PRO A 66 4.36 24.64 19.86
C PRO A 66 5.08 24.60 18.50
N GLY A 67 5.99 23.65 18.33
CA GLY A 67 6.72 23.44 17.08
C GLY A 67 7.78 24.49 16.72
N ALA A 68 7.98 25.54 17.53
CA ALA A 68 8.90 26.63 17.24
C ALA A 68 10.39 26.20 17.14
N CYS A 69 10.75 25.07 17.74
CA CYS A 69 12.09 24.50 17.74
C CYS A 69 12.31 23.40 16.68
N ALA A 70 11.34 23.18 15.78
CA ALA A 70 11.49 22.24 14.68
C ALA A 70 12.19 22.91 13.48
N VAL A 71 13.21 22.23 12.94
CA VAL A 71 13.83 22.62 11.67
C VAL A 71 12.85 22.39 10.52
N LEU A 72 12.34 23.46 9.90
CA LEU A 72 11.32 23.39 8.84
C LEU A 72 11.92 23.01 7.48
N CYS A 73 11.11 22.38 6.62
CA CYS A 73 11.48 22.16 5.23
C CYS A 73 11.47 23.50 4.46
N PRO A 74 12.59 24.01 3.92
CA PRO A 74 12.62 25.30 3.23
C PRO A 74 11.95 25.28 1.86
N ALA A 75 11.72 24.09 1.29
CA ALA A 75 11.09 23.89 -0.02
C ALA A 75 9.59 23.61 0.07
N CYS A 76 9.03 23.45 1.28
CA CYS A 76 7.58 23.46 1.45
C CYS A 76 7.05 24.90 1.29
N PRO A 77 5.80 25.07 0.87
CA PRO A 77 5.16 26.39 0.83
C PRO A 77 4.98 26.96 2.24
N HIS A 78 5.45 28.19 2.47
CA HIS A 78 5.32 28.95 3.71
C HIS A 78 4.86 30.38 3.39
N PRO A 79 3.56 30.69 3.61
CA PRO A 79 3.04 32.04 3.43
C PRO A 79 3.85 33.08 4.21
N GLY A 80 4.14 34.21 3.58
CA GLY A 80 4.96 35.29 4.16
C GLY A 80 6.46 34.96 4.35
N LYS A 81 6.93 33.80 3.87
CA LYS A 81 8.37 33.44 3.91
C LYS A 81 8.95 33.14 2.54
N ASN A 82 8.33 32.23 1.78
CA ASN A 82 8.88 31.77 0.50
C ASN A 82 7.81 31.61 -0.60
N LEU A 83 6.62 32.15 -0.38
CA LEU A 83 5.58 32.29 -1.40
C LEU A 83 5.54 33.73 -1.91
N PRO A 84 5.32 33.95 -3.22
CA PRO A 84 5.13 35.29 -3.77
C PRO A 84 3.79 35.89 -3.33
N ASP A 85 3.66 37.21 -3.39
CA ASP A 85 2.38 37.87 -3.15
C ASP A 85 1.31 37.42 -4.17
N GLY A 86 0.06 37.28 -3.74
CA GLY A 86 -1.06 36.85 -4.59
C GLY A 86 -1.06 35.37 -4.99
N TRP A 87 -0.24 34.54 -4.32
CA TRP A 87 -0.20 33.09 -4.55
C TRP A 87 -1.57 32.42 -4.32
N GLU A 88 -2.41 33.01 -3.46
CA GLU A 88 -3.77 32.56 -3.16
C GLU A 88 -4.70 32.61 -4.38
N THR A 89 -4.50 33.63 -5.23
CA THR A 89 -5.30 33.89 -6.44
C THR A 89 -4.58 33.46 -7.71
N ALA A 90 -3.53 32.64 -7.59
CA ALA A 90 -2.75 32.21 -8.74
C ALA A 90 -3.61 31.43 -9.74
N PRO A 91 -3.34 31.56 -11.06
CA PRO A 91 -4.01 30.80 -12.10
C PRO A 91 -3.99 29.28 -11.83
N PRO A 92 -5.09 28.54 -12.13
CA PRO A 92 -5.22 27.12 -11.80
C PRO A 92 -4.08 26.24 -12.29
N ASP A 93 -3.50 26.58 -13.44
CA ASP A 93 -2.40 25.89 -14.09
C ASP A 93 -1.08 25.97 -13.33
N ILE A 94 -0.87 26.96 -12.44
CA ILE A 94 0.35 27.11 -11.64
C ILE A 94 0.14 26.92 -10.12
N GLN A 95 -1.10 26.83 -9.65
CA GLN A 95 -1.40 26.62 -8.22
C GLN A 95 -0.74 25.39 -7.61
N PHE A 96 -0.41 24.38 -8.43
CA PHE A 96 0.28 23.17 -7.98
C PHE A 96 1.67 23.46 -7.38
N LEU A 97 2.28 24.61 -7.70
CA LEU A 97 3.55 25.06 -7.13
C LEU A 97 3.45 25.38 -5.64
N TYR A 98 2.27 25.79 -5.18
CA TYR A 98 2.02 26.20 -3.79
C TYR A 98 1.37 25.09 -2.95
N ALA A 99 1.32 23.87 -3.49
CA ALA A 99 0.70 22.75 -2.81
C ALA A 99 1.59 22.16 -1.71
N LEU A 100 0.98 21.88 -0.55
CA LEU A 100 1.62 21.15 0.55
C LEU A 100 1.44 19.65 0.37
N PHE A 101 2.52 18.90 0.59
CA PHE A 101 2.52 17.44 0.46
C PHE A 101 2.78 16.80 1.82
N LEU A 102 1.82 16.02 2.30
CA LEU A 102 1.83 15.35 3.58
C LEU A 102 1.86 13.85 3.41
N ALA A 103 2.63 13.17 4.24
CA ALA A 103 2.64 11.72 4.32
C ALA A 103 2.42 11.31 5.77
N ILE A 104 1.48 10.40 5.98
CA ILE A 104 1.01 9.91 7.27
C ILE A 104 1.42 8.45 7.39
N ASP A 105 2.01 8.06 8.52
CA ASP A 105 2.40 6.68 8.77
C ASP A 105 2.67 6.42 10.27
N ALA A 106 2.76 5.15 10.66
CA ALA A 106 3.06 4.67 12.00
C ALA A 106 4.22 3.68 12.05
N ASN A 107 5.13 3.86 13.02
CA ASN A 107 6.25 2.98 13.26
C ASN A 107 6.14 2.25 14.60
N PHE A 108 5.95 0.94 14.54
CA PHE A 108 5.81 0.07 15.71
C PHE A 108 7.12 -0.49 16.27
N ARG A 109 8.25 -0.27 15.59
CA ARG A 109 9.57 -0.56 16.19
C ARG A 109 9.86 0.41 17.33
N LEU A 110 9.33 1.63 17.27
CA LEU A 110 9.43 2.66 18.31
C LEU A 110 8.51 2.43 19.52
N ALA A 111 8.25 1.18 19.88
CA ALA A 111 7.53 0.84 21.10
C ALA A 111 8.30 1.28 22.36
N ARG A 112 7.58 1.58 23.45
CA ARG A 112 8.13 1.95 24.76
C ARG A 112 7.55 1.07 25.85
N ARG A 113 8.42 0.52 26.71
CA ARG A 113 7.99 -0.25 27.88
C ARG A 113 7.39 0.64 28.96
N ASN A 114 6.47 0.06 29.73
CA ASN A 114 5.86 0.72 30.86
C ASN A 114 6.76 0.67 32.11
N VAL A 115 7.89 1.37 32.08
CA VAL A 115 8.94 1.34 33.13
C VAL A 115 9.04 2.62 33.97
N SER A 116 8.33 3.69 33.58
CA SER A 116 8.36 5.01 34.25
C SER A 116 7.14 5.86 33.87
N SER A 117 6.96 6.98 34.57
CA SER A 117 5.86 7.95 34.41
C SER A 117 6.36 9.35 34.09
N ASP A 118 5.47 10.22 33.59
CA ASP A 118 5.77 11.64 33.33
C ASP A 118 6.07 12.44 34.62
N ILE A 119 5.73 11.92 35.80
CA ILE A 119 6.06 12.53 37.10
C ILE A 119 7.53 12.30 37.44
N VAL A 120 8.03 11.07 37.21
CA VAL A 120 9.40 10.67 37.55
C VAL A 120 10.39 11.10 36.45
N ASP A 121 9.97 11.05 35.19
CA ASP A 121 10.75 11.46 34.02
C ASP A 121 9.95 12.45 33.15
N PRO A 122 9.76 13.70 33.62
CA PRO A 122 9.03 14.72 32.86
C PRO A 122 9.83 15.16 31.64
N GLY A 123 9.19 15.36 30.49
CA GLY A 123 9.85 15.93 29.30
C GLY A 123 10.39 17.33 29.56
N LEU A 124 11.55 17.67 28.98
CA LEU A 124 11.99 19.08 28.95
C LEU A 124 11.34 19.81 27.78
N ASN A 125 11.04 19.08 26.70
CA ASN A 125 10.32 19.60 25.56
C ASN A 125 8.81 19.36 25.73
N HIS A 126 8.02 20.44 25.79
CA HIS A 126 6.56 20.40 25.95
C HIS A 126 5.85 20.68 24.62
N GLY A 127 6.19 19.90 23.59
CA GLY A 127 5.64 20.08 22.25
C GLY A 127 6.26 21.24 21.46
N TYR A 128 7.44 21.71 21.84
CA TYR A 128 8.17 22.77 21.15
C TYR A 128 8.81 22.31 19.84
N ALA A 129 8.90 21.02 19.56
CA ALA A 129 9.50 20.48 18.32
C ALA A 129 8.56 19.55 17.54
N PHE A 130 8.85 18.25 17.44
CA PHE A 130 8.10 17.34 16.56
C PHE A 130 7.03 16.57 17.32
N PHE A 131 7.30 16.16 18.56
CA PHE A 131 6.24 15.61 19.40
C PHE A 131 5.14 16.65 19.65
N VAL A 132 3.89 16.19 19.66
CA VAL A 132 2.76 16.98 20.13
C VAL A 132 2.87 17.28 21.62
N GLU A 133 2.17 18.31 22.09
CA GLU A 133 2.06 18.54 23.54
C GLU A 133 1.33 17.36 24.18
N GLU A 134 2.01 16.69 25.10
CA GLU A 134 1.63 15.37 25.59
C GLU A 134 0.34 15.41 26.41
N GLN A 135 0.16 16.42 27.27
CA GLN A 135 -0.99 16.47 28.17
C GLN A 135 -2.28 16.71 27.39
N ALA A 136 -2.27 17.66 26.45
CA ALA A 136 -3.37 17.93 25.54
C ALA A 136 -3.68 16.71 24.66
N TYR A 137 -2.65 16.04 24.15
CA TYR A 137 -2.82 14.84 23.34
C TYR A 137 -3.45 13.69 24.13
N LYS A 138 -2.89 13.33 25.29
CA LYS A 138 -3.47 12.30 26.17
C LYS A 138 -4.88 12.67 26.62
N GLY A 139 -5.12 13.92 26.98
CA GLY A 139 -6.45 14.41 27.37
C GLY A 139 -7.48 14.21 26.26
N PHE A 140 -7.12 14.55 25.02
CA PHE A 140 -7.97 14.29 23.86
C PHE A 140 -8.23 12.80 23.65
N LEU A 141 -7.18 11.96 23.67
CA LEU A 141 -7.32 10.52 23.50
C LEU A 141 -8.23 9.89 24.57
N SER A 142 -8.13 10.34 25.82
CA SER A 142 -9.00 9.90 26.91
C SER A 142 -10.46 10.32 26.68
N SER A 143 -10.71 11.52 26.13
CA SER A 143 -12.08 11.96 25.79
C SER A 143 -12.73 11.11 24.69
N GLN A 144 -11.93 10.43 23.88
CA GLN A 144 -12.35 9.61 22.73
C GLN A 144 -12.20 8.11 22.97
N GLU A 145 -12.04 7.65 24.22
CA GLU A 145 -11.73 6.23 24.50
C GLU A 145 -12.79 5.24 23.98
N ARG A 146 -14.04 5.69 23.87
CA ARG A 146 -15.18 4.90 23.35
C ARG A 146 -15.38 5.00 21.84
N SER A 147 -14.53 5.74 21.11
CA SER A 147 -14.64 5.83 19.65
C SER A 147 -14.33 4.45 19.04
N ILE A 148 -15.27 3.90 18.27
CA ILE A 148 -15.06 2.67 17.52
C ILE A 148 -14.60 3.04 16.12
N GLN A 149 -13.49 2.46 15.68
CA GLN A 149 -13.01 2.61 14.32
C GLN A 149 -13.82 1.71 13.38
N GLU A 150 -14.26 2.27 12.25
CA GLU A 150 -15.03 1.55 11.25
C GLU A 150 -14.19 0.44 10.59
N THR A 151 -14.88 -0.63 10.16
CA THR A 151 -14.25 -1.73 9.42
C THR A 151 -13.88 -1.32 8.00
N SER A 152 -12.78 -1.87 7.49
CA SER A 152 -12.32 -1.59 6.13
C SER A 152 -13.33 -2.08 5.10
N THR A 153 -13.69 -1.20 4.16
CA THR A 153 -14.42 -1.54 2.92
C THR A 153 -13.47 -1.77 1.73
N CYS A 154 -12.16 -1.70 1.96
CA CYS A 154 -11.11 -2.06 1.01
C CYS A 154 -10.59 -3.48 1.34
N SER A 155 -9.55 -3.93 0.63
CA SER A 155 -8.74 -5.09 1.01
C SER A 155 -8.40 -5.08 2.51
N SER A 156 -8.30 -6.27 3.09
CA SER A 156 -8.08 -6.52 4.52
C SER A 156 -6.70 -6.01 4.96
N HIS A 157 -6.57 -4.70 5.16
CA HIS A 157 -5.36 -4.05 5.60
C HIS A 157 -5.17 -4.21 7.11
N HIS A 158 -3.98 -4.67 7.50
CA HIS A 158 -3.67 -4.88 8.92
C HIS A 158 -3.75 -3.59 9.75
N ALA A 159 -3.45 -2.42 9.16
CA ALA A 159 -3.53 -1.13 9.82
C ALA A 159 -4.95 -0.78 10.30
N VAL A 160 -5.99 -1.12 9.52
CA VAL A 160 -7.39 -0.90 9.92
C VAL A 160 -7.86 -2.00 10.85
N ASN A 161 -7.60 -3.27 10.50
CA ASN A 161 -8.22 -4.42 11.16
C ASN A 161 -7.59 -4.76 12.52
N PHE A 162 -6.35 -4.34 12.77
CA PHE A 162 -5.65 -4.58 14.05
C PHE A 162 -5.35 -3.30 14.84
N ALA A 163 -5.98 -2.17 14.49
CA ALA A 163 -5.80 -0.89 15.18
C ALA A 163 -6.12 -1.00 16.69
N ASP A 164 -7.11 -1.80 17.07
CA ASP A 164 -7.57 -1.97 18.45
C ASP A 164 -7.07 -3.25 19.14
N THR A 165 -6.49 -4.20 18.41
CA THR A 165 -6.20 -5.56 18.92
C THR A 165 -4.72 -5.82 19.20
N ARG A 166 -3.84 -4.84 18.95
CA ARG A 166 -2.40 -5.02 19.15
C ARG A 166 -2.08 -5.18 20.63
N VAL A 167 -1.40 -6.28 20.97
CA VAL A 167 -1.03 -6.65 22.35
C VAL A 167 -0.15 -5.55 22.97
N SER A 168 -0.68 -4.85 23.97
CA SER A 168 -0.01 -3.75 24.68
C SER A 168 0.55 -4.17 26.04
N ARG A 169 0.49 -5.45 26.42
CA ARG A 169 0.91 -5.92 27.76
C ARG A 169 2.38 -5.58 28.02
N GLY A 170 2.63 -4.75 29.03
CA GLY A 170 3.97 -4.29 29.41
C GLY A 170 4.51 -3.11 28.59
N LEU A 171 3.75 -2.59 27.63
CA LEU A 171 4.08 -1.41 26.84
C LEU A 171 3.23 -0.21 27.26
N ALA A 172 3.85 0.96 27.35
CA ALA A 172 3.15 2.23 27.51
C ALA A 172 2.92 2.94 26.17
N ALA A 173 3.72 2.60 25.16
CA ALA A 173 3.48 2.96 23.77
C ALA A 173 3.80 1.74 22.88
N THR A 174 2.94 1.40 21.95
CA THR A 174 3.13 0.30 21.00
C THR A 174 3.86 0.73 19.73
N GLY A 175 4.00 2.04 19.52
CA GLY A 175 4.69 2.65 18.39
C GLY A 175 4.58 4.18 18.45
N ALA A 176 4.95 4.84 17.35
CA ALA A 176 4.78 6.28 17.16
C ALA A 176 4.19 6.57 15.78
N GLY A 177 3.19 7.45 15.71
CA GLY A 177 2.67 8.01 14.46
C GLY A 177 3.45 9.26 14.04
N THR A 178 3.43 9.60 12.75
CA THR A 178 4.06 10.82 12.21
C THR A 178 3.26 11.43 11.07
N ILE A 179 3.41 12.75 10.89
CA ILE A 179 3.09 13.46 9.65
C ILE A 179 4.35 14.13 9.12
N ASP A 180 4.75 13.79 7.91
CA ASP A 180 5.99 14.24 7.29
C ASP A 180 5.69 15.01 5.99
N CYS A 181 6.65 15.81 5.53
CA CYS A 181 6.68 16.35 4.19
C CYS A 181 6.98 15.22 3.19
N ALA A 182 5.99 14.86 2.35
CA ALA A 182 6.13 13.73 1.43
C ALA A 182 7.19 13.95 0.33
N ARG A 183 7.43 15.20 -0.09
CA ARG A 183 8.36 15.51 -1.20
C ARG A 183 9.82 15.53 -0.79
N HIS A 184 10.10 16.00 0.42
CA HIS A 184 11.46 16.33 0.86
C HIS A 184 11.92 15.49 2.04
N ASN A 185 11.07 14.62 2.59
CA ASN A 185 11.33 13.77 3.75
C ASN A 185 11.71 14.57 5.01
N PHE A 186 10.88 15.54 5.38
CA PHE A 186 11.05 16.31 6.61
C PHE A 186 9.97 15.95 7.61
N LYS A 187 10.36 15.76 8.87
CA LYS A 187 9.43 15.72 10.00
C LYS A 187 8.75 17.09 10.13
N ARG A 188 7.43 17.13 10.31
CA ARG A 188 6.71 18.39 10.56
C ARG A 188 6.66 18.76 12.03
N PRO A 189 6.51 20.05 12.37
CA PRO A 189 6.32 20.47 13.76
C PRO A 189 5.04 19.86 14.34
N CYS A 190 5.09 19.46 15.61
CA CYS A 190 3.95 18.89 16.35
C CYS A 190 3.18 17.82 15.56
N SER A 191 3.90 16.91 14.91
CA SER A 191 3.34 15.88 14.03
C SER A 191 3.61 14.45 14.48
N VAL A 192 4.34 14.26 15.58
CA VAL A 192 4.69 12.95 16.13
C VAL A 192 3.97 12.72 17.45
N GLY A 193 3.50 11.50 17.67
CA GLY A 193 2.94 11.11 18.97
C GLY A 193 2.97 9.62 19.20
N ASP A 194 2.96 9.24 20.46
CA ASP A 194 2.95 7.85 20.87
C ASP A 194 1.58 7.21 20.61
N LEU A 195 1.61 5.93 20.19
CA LEU A 195 0.44 5.08 19.99
C LEU A 195 0.25 4.18 21.21
N GLN A 196 -0.95 4.09 21.77
CA GLN A 196 -1.21 3.33 22.99
C GLN A 196 -1.63 1.87 22.72
N LYS A 197 -2.23 1.61 21.55
CA LYS A 197 -2.69 0.28 21.12
C LYS A 197 -2.18 -0.03 19.72
N GLY A 198 -2.84 0.47 18.70
CA GLY A 198 -2.37 0.46 17.31
C GLY A 198 -2.50 1.85 16.69
N GLU A 199 -2.48 1.86 15.36
CA GLU A 199 -2.65 3.05 14.55
C GLU A 199 -4.15 3.41 14.43
N ARG A 200 -4.73 3.85 15.54
CA ARG A 200 -6.14 4.26 15.56
C ARG A 200 -6.32 5.61 14.89
N TYR A 201 -7.45 5.82 14.22
CA TYR A 201 -7.78 7.09 13.58
C TYR A 201 -7.69 8.28 14.55
N VAL A 202 -8.16 8.13 15.78
CA VAL A 202 -8.07 9.20 16.79
C VAL A 202 -6.63 9.69 17.04
N ASN A 203 -5.65 8.78 16.98
CA ASN A 203 -4.23 9.12 17.13
C ASN A 203 -3.77 9.89 15.88
N MET A 204 -4.00 9.34 14.68
CA MET A 204 -3.52 9.93 13.43
C MET A 204 -4.23 11.24 13.07
N ASP A 205 -5.51 11.37 13.38
CA ASP A 205 -6.30 12.60 13.25
C ASP A 205 -5.67 13.73 14.08
N TYR A 206 -5.35 13.46 15.35
CA TYR A 206 -4.74 14.48 16.22
C TYR A 206 -3.40 14.94 15.68
N LEU A 207 -2.54 14.01 15.26
CA LEU A 207 -1.24 14.35 14.67
C LEU A 207 -1.39 15.16 13.37
N PHE A 208 -2.36 14.80 12.53
CA PHE A 208 -2.68 15.52 11.31
C PHE A 208 -3.15 16.95 11.59
N PHE A 209 -4.20 17.13 12.41
CA PHE A 209 -4.73 18.45 12.72
C PHE A 209 -3.74 19.33 13.47
N SER A 210 -2.94 18.75 14.38
CA SER A 210 -1.85 19.44 15.07
C SER A 210 -0.76 19.92 14.11
N SER A 211 -0.30 19.05 13.21
CA SER A 211 0.69 19.41 12.18
C SER A 211 0.19 20.53 11.25
N MET A 212 -1.10 20.52 10.93
CA MET A 212 -1.74 21.53 10.08
C MET A 212 -1.81 22.93 10.70
N GLN A 213 -1.69 23.07 12.02
CA GLN A 213 -1.58 24.37 12.69
C GLN A 213 -0.35 25.19 12.22
N SER A 214 0.67 24.53 11.69
CA SER A 214 1.85 25.21 11.12
C SER A 214 1.65 25.69 9.68
N ALA A 215 0.51 25.37 9.05
CA ALA A 215 0.18 25.80 7.68
C ALA A 215 -1.35 25.98 7.46
N PRO A 216 -2.04 26.80 8.26
CA PRO A 216 -3.50 26.93 8.21
C PRO A 216 -4.00 27.61 6.92
N ASP A 217 -3.19 28.48 6.33
CA ASP A 217 -3.61 29.32 5.21
C ASP A 217 -3.45 28.65 3.84
N LEU A 218 -2.69 27.56 3.74
CA LEU A 218 -2.42 26.90 2.46
C LEU A 218 -3.68 26.30 1.84
N LEU A 219 -3.95 26.66 0.58
CA LEU A 219 -5.19 26.32 -0.11
C LEU A 219 -5.16 24.93 -0.76
N ARG A 220 -3.99 24.41 -1.12
CA ARG A 220 -3.85 23.13 -1.84
C ARG A 220 -3.06 22.11 -1.04
N LEU A 221 -3.70 20.99 -0.72
CA LEU A 221 -3.14 19.92 0.12
C LEU A 221 -3.17 18.59 -0.64
N ASN A 222 -2.04 17.90 -0.67
CA ASN A 222 -1.94 16.51 -1.12
C ASN A 222 -1.55 15.65 0.08
N ILE A 223 -2.44 14.77 0.51
CA ILE A 223 -2.31 13.98 1.73
C ILE A 223 -2.17 12.51 1.35
N SER A 224 -1.01 11.95 1.68
CA SER A 224 -0.68 10.55 1.45
C SER A 224 -0.84 9.76 2.74
N TYR A 225 -1.53 8.63 2.67
CA TYR A 225 -1.61 7.68 3.77
C TYR A 225 -1.89 6.28 3.21
N ASP A 226 -1.25 5.25 3.76
CA ASP A 226 -1.48 3.84 3.39
C ASP A 226 -2.96 3.51 3.27
N ILE A 227 -3.75 3.98 4.24
CA ILE A 227 -5.19 3.73 4.29
C ILE A 227 -6.00 5.00 4.02
N ALA A 228 -5.45 5.94 3.23
CA ALA A 228 -6.14 7.19 2.85
C ALA A 228 -7.55 6.93 2.30
N CYS A 229 -7.73 5.86 1.52
CA CYS A 229 -9.01 5.46 0.95
C CYS A 229 -10.11 5.12 1.97
N GLN A 230 -9.73 4.78 3.21
CA GLN A 230 -10.66 4.53 4.32
C GLN A 230 -10.66 5.69 5.30
N TRP A 231 -9.48 6.14 5.74
CA TRP A 231 -9.31 7.18 6.74
C TRP A 231 -9.97 8.51 6.36
N SER A 232 -9.90 8.91 5.08
CA SER A 232 -10.42 10.20 4.60
C SER A 232 -11.94 10.31 4.60
N LYS A 233 -12.68 9.20 4.53
CA LYS A 233 -14.14 9.18 4.35
C LYS A 233 -14.90 9.97 5.43
N HIS A 234 -14.49 9.80 6.68
CA HIS A 234 -15.14 10.42 7.84
C HIS A 234 -14.22 11.42 8.57
N LEU A 235 -13.10 11.82 7.95
CA LEU A 235 -12.12 12.71 8.57
C LEU A 235 -12.75 14.01 9.06
N TRP A 236 -13.60 14.63 8.25
CA TRP A 236 -14.24 15.91 8.58
C TRP A 236 -15.32 15.76 9.65
N THR A 237 -16.04 14.65 9.67
CA THR A 237 -16.96 14.33 10.77
C THR A 237 -16.21 14.16 12.09
N ARG A 238 -15.03 13.50 12.07
CA ARG A 238 -14.18 13.34 13.25
C ARG A 238 -13.55 14.66 13.70
N MET A 239 -13.30 15.59 12.78
CA MET A 239 -12.80 16.94 13.10
C MET A 239 -13.75 17.70 14.05
N SER A 240 -15.06 17.46 13.98
CA SER A 240 -16.05 18.09 14.88
C SER A 240 -15.83 17.78 16.37
N ALA A 241 -15.11 16.70 16.71
CA ALA A 241 -14.74 16.38 18.08
C ALA A 241 -13.56 17.20 18.61
N PHE A 242 -12.83 17.91 17.72
CA PHE A 242 -11.69 18.72 18.09
C PHE A 242 -12.11 20.13 18.52
N PRO A 243 -11.33 20.78 19.41
CA PRO A 243 -11.48 22.21 19.66
C PRO A 243 -11.36 23.03 18.38
N HIS A 244 -12.10 24.14 18.28
CA HIS A 244 -12.17 24.97 17.06
C HIS A 244 -10.80 25.43 16.54
N GLN A 245 -9.81 25.60 17.42
CA GLN A 245 -8.44 25.96 17.01
C GLN A 245 -7.78 24.91 16.08
N TYR A 246 -8.18 23.63 16.17
CA TYR A 246 -7.67 22.55 15.32
C TYR A 246 -8.45 22.38 14.01
N HIS A 247 -9.56 23.11 13.83
CA HIS A 247 -10.42 22.96 12.66
C HIS A 247 -9.73 23.51 11.41
N ILE A 248 -9.80 22.73 10.34
CA ILE A 248 -9.33 23.13 9.02
C ILE A 248 -10.55 23.60 8.22
N ARG A 249 -10.44 24.80 7.63
CA ARG A 249 -11.39 25.32 6.62
C ARG A 249 -11.27 24.52 5.33
N HIS A 250 -11.72 23.26 5.37
CA HIS A 250 -11.52 22.29 4.30
C HIS A 250 -12.38 22.60 3.06
N ASP A 251 -13.55 23.22 3.24
CA ASP A 251 -14.42 23.67 2.15
C ASP A 251 -13.77 24.76 1.27
N GLU A 252 -12.83 25.51 1.83
CA GLU A 252 -12.07 26.55 1.12
C GLU A 252 -10.77 26.02 0.50
N LYS A 253 -10.51 24.71 0.59
CA LYS A 253 -9.24 24.09 0.20
C LYS A 253 -9.44 23.01 -0.87
N SER A 254 -8.50 22.95 -1.80
CA SER A 254 -8.35 21.81 -2.71
C SER A 254 -7.55 20.71 -2.01
N ILE A 255 -8.22 19.67 -1.55
CA ILE A 255 -7.62 18.56 -0.80
C ILE A 255 -7.68 17.27 -1.62
N THR A 256 -6.52 16.68 -1.87
CA THR A 256 -6.38 15.42 -2.59
C THR A 256 -5.80 14.36 -1.66
N PHE A 257 -6.53 13.27 -1.48
CA PHE A 257 -6.07 12.10 -0.74
C PHE A 257 -5.44 11.07 -1.69
N LEU A 258 -4.32 10.48 -1.26
CA LEU A 258 -3.51 9.57 -2.06
C LEU A 258 -2.99 8.42 -1.19
N VAL A 259 -2.66 7.30 -1.83
CA VAL A 259 -1.98 6.17 -1.20
C VAL A 259 -0.54 6.12 -1.73
N PRO A 260 0.48 5.93 -0.87
CA PRO A 260 1.86 5.80 -1.32
C PRO A 260 2.03 4.73 -2.40
N LYS A 261 2.94 4.95 -3.34
CA LYS A 261 3.07 4.12 -4.55
C LYS A 261 3.38 2.66 -4.23
N PHE A 262 4.14 2.37 -3.17
CA PHE A 262 4.47 1.01 -2.80
C PHE A 262 3.27 0.26 -2.21
N HIS A 263 2.40 0.99 -1.49
CA HIS A 263 1.26 0.43 -0.78
C HIS A 263 0.02 0.30 -1.67
N LEU A 264 -0.12 1.17 -2.69
CA LEU A 264 -1.27 1.23 -3.60
C LEU A 264 -1.68 -0.14 -4.20
N PRO A 265 -0.77 -1.02 -4.69
CA PRO A 265 -1.15 -2.31 -5.27
C PRO A 265 -1.87 -3.25 -4.30
N ALA A 266 -1.71 -3.06 -2.99
CA ALA A 266 -2.41 -3.85 -1.98
C ALA A 266 -3.88 -3.44 -1.80
N HIS A 267 -4.36 -2.40 -2.49
CA HIS A 267 -5.75 -1.95 -2.46
C HIS A 267 -6.59 -2.57 -3.59
N ILE A 268 -7.91 -2.52 -3.44
CA ILE A 268 -8.85 -2.91 -4.52
C ILE A 268 -8.65 -2.02 -5.76
N ALA A 269 -8.98 -2.54 -6.95
CA ALA A 269 -8.76 -1.85 -8.23
C ALA A 269 -9.30 -0.42 -8.27
N LYS A 270 -10.50 -0.18 -7.75
CA LYS A 270 -11.10 1.17 -7.64
C LYS A 270 -10.22 2.14 -6.86
N CYS A 271 -9.66 1.68 -5.74
CA CYS A 271 -8.75 2.49 -4.92
C CYS A 271 -7.43 2.75 -5.66
N GLN A 272 -6.91 1.75 -6.40
CA GLN A 272 -5.70 1.91 -7.19
C GLN A 272 -5.85 3.02 -8.23
N ALA A 273 -6.99 3.11 -8.92
CA ALA A 273 -7.25 4.17 -9.89
C ALA A 273 -7.53 5.54 -9.23
N THR A 274 -8.23 5.57 -8.10
CA THR A 274 -8.67 6.83 -7.47
C THR A 274 -7.57 7.52 -6.66
N PHE A 275 -6.73 6.77 -5.96
CA PHE A 275 -5.75 7.29 -4.99
C PHE A 275 -4.30 7.28 -5.50
N SER A 276 -4.10 7.04 -6.80
CA SER A 276 -2.78 6.98 -7.43
C SER A 276 -2.16 8.35 -7.63
N PHE A 277 -0.93 8.55 -7.14
CA PHE A 277 -0.10 9.70 -7.50
C PHE A 277 0.14 9.81 -9.02
N ASN A 278 0.15 8.71 -9.77
CA ASN A 278 0.49 8.76 -11.20
C ASN A 278 -0.62 9.41 -12.04
N PHE A 279 -1.84 9.51 -11.51
CA PHE A 279 -2.99 10.04 -12.23
C PHE A 279 -3.37 11.45 -11.79
N ILE A 280 -2.69 12.04 -10.80
CA ILE A 280 -3.03 13.39 -10.32
C ILE A 280 -2.12 14.44 -10.96
N LYS A 281 -2.74 15.43 -11.59
CA LYS A 281 -2.04 16.60 -12.14
C LYS A 281 -1.33 17.40 -11.05
N GLY A 282 -0.11 17.85 -11.35
CA GLY A 282 0.64 18.76 -10.47
C GLY A 282 1.35 18.10 -9.28
N VAL A 283 1.25 16.78 -9.08
CA VAL A 283 1.98 16.08 -7.99
C VAL A 283 3.40 15.65 -8.38
N GLY A 284 3.71 15.65 -9.68
CA GLY A 284 5.02 15.26 -10.22
C GLY A 284 5.40 13.82 -9.88
N ARG A 285 6.70 13.55 -9.68
CA ARG A 285 7.22 12.21 -9.34
C ARG A 285 7.20 11.90 -7.83
N THR A 286 6.28 12.50 -7.08
CA THR A 286 6.11 12.23 -5.63
C THR A 286 5.66 10.78 -5.43
N ASP A 287 6.21 10.07 -4.45
CA ASP A 287 5.90 8.66 -4.17
C ASP A 287 5.12 8.42 -2.86
N GLY A 288 5.15 9.36 -1.92
CA GLY A 288 4.48 9.22 -0.62
C GLY A 288 5.32 8.53 0.46
N GLU A 289 6.50 8.00 0.12
CA GLU A 289 7.32 7.11 0.97
C GLU A 289 8.27 7.88 1.92
N ALA A 290 7.96 9.13 2.23
CA ALA A 290 8.80 9.95 3.11
C ALA A 290 8.92 9.39 4.54
N PRO A 291 7.83 8.97 5.20
CA PRO A 291 7.88 8.44 6.56
C PRO A 291 8.78 7.20 6.64
N GLU A 292 8.64 6.26 5.71
CA GLU A 292 9.44 5.02 5.69
C GLU A 292 10.95 5.24 5.60
N ARG A 293 11.37 6.24 4.81
CA ARG A 293 12.78 6.66 4.76
C ARG A 293 13.25 7.28 6.09
N GLY A 294 12.38 8.05 6.75
CA GLY A 294 12.65 8.58 8.08
C GLY A 294 12.70 7.49 9.15
N TRP A 295 11.87 6.45 9.00
CA TRP A 295 11.86 5.27 9.86
C TRP A 295 13.14 4.48 9.74
N ALA A 296 13.65 4.27 8.53
CA ALA A 296 14.94 3.62 8.33
C ALA A 296 16.09 4.31 9.11
N ASP A 297 16.07 5.64 9.22
CA ASP A 297 17.09 6.40 9.98
C ASP A 297 16.91 6.33 11.51
N ILE A 298 15.68 6.30 12.01
CA ILE A 298 15.40 6.32 13.47
C ILE A 298 15.36 4.92 14.08
N ASN A 299 15.02 3.90 13.29
CA ASN A 299 14.89 2.51 13.75
C ASN A 299 16.11 1.97 14.52
N PRO A 300 17.38 2.34 14.20
CA PRO A 300 18.53 1.89 14.98
C PRO A 300 18.50 2.29 16.46
N ILE A 301 17.82 3.38 16.85
CA ILE A 301 17.68 3.77 18.27
C ILE A 301 16.40 3.21 18.92
N ALA A 302 15.61 2.40 18.22
CA ALA A 302 14.37 1.85 18.75
C ALA A 302 14.59 1.03 20.03
N THR A 303 15.65 0.22 20.08
CA THR A 303 15.96 -0.63 21.24
C THR A 303 16.35 0.19 22.47
N SER A 304 17.16 1.24 22.31
CA SER A 304 17.59 2.09 23.42
C SER A 304 16.45 2.98 23.92
N THR A 305 15.67 3.56 23.01
CA THR A 305 14.50 4.38 23.35
C THR A 305 13.35 3.59 23.96
N ARG A 306 13.24 2.29 23.67
CA ARG A 306 12.21 1.41 24.24
C ARG A 306 12.28 1.29 25.76
N GLU A 307 13.48 1.35 26.33
CA GLU A 307 13.72 1.23 27.77
C GLU A 307 13.72 2.60 28.49
N MET A 308 13.63 3.71 27.75
CA MET A 308 13.63 5.05 28.33
C MET A 308 12.29 5.40 28.99
N GLY A 309 12.35 6.26 30.01
CA GLY A 309 11.17 6.95 30.52
C GLY A 309 10.54 7.87 29.46
N PRO A 310 9.28 8.30 29.67
CA PRO A 310 8.51 9.03 28.65
C PRO A 310 9.15 10.35 28.24
N GLY A 311 9.59 11.18 29.19
CA GLY A 311 10.22 12.47 28.90
C GLY A 311 11.55 12.31 28.17
N SER A 312 12.43 11.46 28.69
CA SER A 312 13.76 11.22 28.12
C SER A 312 13.67 10.63 26.71
N ARG A 313 12.68 9.76 26.45
CA ARG A 313 12.43 9.21 25.11
C ARG A 313 12.01 10.29 24.12
N ARG A 314 11.00 11.10 24.45
CA ARG A 314 10.51 12.16 23.55
C ARG A 314 11.60 13.17 23.24
N ASP A 315 12.30 13.66 24.26
CA ASP A 315 13.42 14.60 24.08
C ASP A 315 14.51 14.02 23.16
N THR A 316 14.87 12.74 23.35
CA THR A 316 15.85 12.05 22.50
C THR A 316 15.37 11.92 21.06
N LEU A 317 14.12 11.51 20.84
CA LEU A 317 13.58 11.37 19.49
C LEU A 317 13.48 12.73 18.79
N ASP A 318 13.05 13.78 19.48
CA ASP A 318 13.01 15.15 18.95
C ASP A 318 14.40 15.63 18.50
N ASP A 319 15.47 15.33 19.25
CA ASP A 319 16.83 15.66 18.86
C ASP A 319 17.27 14.95 17.57
N HIS A 320 16.95 13.65 17.45
CA HIS A 320 17.29 12.86 16.28
C HIS A 320 16.49 13.31 15.04
N PHE A 321 15.21 13.65 15.20
CA PHE A 321 14.40 14.21 14.11
C PHE A 321 14.92 15.59 13.67
N ASN A 322 15.43 16.41 14.60
CA ASN A 322 16.04 17.69 14.26
C ASN A 322 17.35 17.51 13.50
N ASP A 323 18.19 16.54 13.89
CA ASP A 323 19.40 16.19 13.14
C ASP A 323 19.07 15.71 11.72
N TRP A 324 18.05 14.85 11.58
CA TRP A 324 17.53 14.42 10.29
C TRP A 324 17.12 15.60 9.42
N ASN A 325 16.23 16.47 9.92
CA ASN A 325 15.79 17.64 9.17
C ASN A 325 16.96 18.57 8.82
N TRP A 326 17.92 18.77 9.73
CA TRP A 326 19.12 19.57 9.47
C TRP A 326 19.96 19.00 8.31
N LYS A 327 20.26 17.70 8.32
CA LYS A 327 20.98 17.03 7.22
C LYS A 327 20.26 17.17 5.89
N LYS A 328 18.92 17.08 5.92
CA LYS A 328 18.08 17.27 4.74
C LYS A 328 18.16 18.70 4.20
N ILE A 329 18.24 19.72 5.07
CA ILE A 329 18.51 21.10 4.63
C ILE A 329 19.88 21.20 3.97
N CYS A 330 20.93 20.77 4.66
CA CYS A 330 22.32 20.90 4.18
C CYS A 330 22.54 20.23 2.81
N SER A 331 21.87 19.10 2.56
CA SER A 331 21.98 18.36 1.31
C SER A 331 20.95 18.76 0.24
N MET A 332 19.97 19.61 0.56
CA MET A 332 18.83 19.92 -0.31
C MET A 332 19.26 20.41 -1.69
N GLY A 333 20.17 21.39 -1.76
CA GLY A 333 20.61 21.97 -3.03
C GLY A 333 21.24 20.92 -3.97
N LEU A 334 22.04 20.00 -3.41
CA LEU A 334 22.65 18.90 -4.18
C LEU A 334 21.60 17.91 -4.66
N ILE A 335 20.62 17.56 -3.81
CA ILE A 335 19.53 16.65 -4.15
C ILE A 335 18.64 17.25 -5.24
N LEU A 336 18.24 18.51 -5.10
CA LEU A 336 17.38 19.20 -6.07
C LEU A 336 18.08 19.33 -7.43
N ARG A 337 19.36 19.72 -7.46
CA ARG A 337 20.14 19.76 -8.72
C ARG A 337 20.21 18.39 -9.39
N ARG A 338 20.45 17.32 -8.63
CA ARG A 338 20.46 15.96 -9.17
C ARG A 338 19.10 15.59 -9.76
N LYS A 339 18.02 15.80 -9.00
CA LYS A 339 16.65 15.52 -9.46
C LYS A 339 16.29 16.33 -10.71
N TYR A 340 16.70 17.59 -10.78
CA TYR A 340 16.49 18.44 -11.95
C TYR A 340 17.18 17.87 -13.20
N ASN A 341 18.47 17.53 -13.10
CA ASN A 341 19.20 16.94 -14.23
C ASN A 341 18.58 15.61 -14.69
N THR A 342 18.19 14.73 -13.75
CA THR A 342 17.48 13.50 -14.08
C THR A 342 16.13 13.79 -14.76
N SER A 343 15.39 14.80 -14.30
CA SER A 343 14.11 15.15 -14.91
C SER A 343 14.27 15.65 -16.35
N LEU A 344 15.35 16.36 -16.69
CA LEU A 344 15.60 16.81 -18.07
C LEU A 344 15.79 15.63 -19.04
N SER A 345 16.56 14.62 -18.64
CA SER A 345 16.73 13.42 -19.46
C SER A 345 15.44 12.59 -19.53
N GLU A 346 14.74 12.43 -18.41
CA GLU A 346 13.49 11.65 -18.37
C GLU A 346 12.39 12.31 -19.21
N VAL A 347 12.28 13.65 -19.22
CA VAL A 347 11.27 14.34 -20.04
C VAL A 347 11.47 14.06 -21.52
N GLN A 348 12.71 14.05 -22.01
CA GLN A 348 13.00 13.74 -23.42
C GLN A 348 12.54 12.32 -23.78
N GLU A 349 12.87 11.34 -22.94
CA GLU A 349 12.43 9.94 -23.13
C GLU A 349 10.91 9.81 -23.09
N ARG A 350 10.25 10.44 -22.11
CA ARG A 350 8.78 10.33 -21.94
C ARG A 350 8.00 11.03 -23.04
N VAL A 351 8.50 12.13 -23.57
CA VAL A 351 7.88 12.79 -24.74
C VAL A 351 7.95 11.87 -25.96
N HIS A 352 9.08 11.20 -26.19
CA HIS A 352 9.22 10.24 -27.28
C HIS A 352 8.33 9.01 -27.08
N ASP A 353 8.36 8.39 -25.89
CA ASP A 353 7.49 7.25 -25.54
C ASP A 353 6.01 7.58 -25.75
N LEU A 354 5.59 8.79 -25.35
CA LEU A 354 4.20 9.23 -25.52
C LEU A 354 3.87 9.40 -27.00
N ALA A 355 4.74 10.03 -27.79
CA ALA A 355 4.53 10.21 -29.22
C ALA A 355 4.41 8.87 -29.97
N ASP A 356 5.31 7.92 -29.67
CA ASP A 356 5.29 6.58 -30.24
C ASP A 356 4.00 5.82 -29.85
N PHE A 357 3.58 5.95 -28.59
CA PHE A 357 2.35 5.34 -28.12
C PHE A 357 1.12 5.96 -28.80
N GLU A 358 1.02 7.29 -28.85
CA GLU A 358 -0.08 8.00 -29.51
C GLU A 358 -0.17 7.68 -31.00
N ALA A 359 0.97 7.53 -31.69
CA ALA A 359 1.02 7.16 -33.10
C ALA A 359 0.51 5.73 -33.38
N SER A 360 0.50 4.85 -32.37
CA SER A 360 -0.02 3.48 -32.49
C SER A 360 -1.54 3.37 -32.30
N LEU A 361 -2.20 4.46 -31.88
CA LEU A 361 -3.63 4.48 -31.57
C LEU A 361 -4.44 5.15 -32.68
N ALA A 362 -5.71 4.77 -32.80
CA ALA A 362 -6.64 5.45 -33.71
C ALA A 362 -6.93 6.89 -33.21
N ASN A 363 -6.87 7.88 -34.11
CA ASN A 363 -6.98 9.31 -33.77
C ASN A 363 -8.30 9.68 -33.10
N ASP A 364 -9.40 9.04 -33.49
CA ASP A 364 -10.72 9.23 -32.91
C ASP A 364 -10.74 8.80 -31.43
N LYS A 365 -10.19 7.61 -31.13
CA LYS A 365 -10.09 7.07 -29.77
C LYS A 365 -9.16 7.87 -28.88
N LEU A 366 -8.04 8.35 -29.42
CA LEU A 366 -7.13 9.23 -28.69
C LEU A 366 -7.79 10.56 -28.30
N THR A 367 -8.54 11.15 -29.23
CA THR A 367 -9.24 12.42 -29.00
C THR A 367 -10.37 12.27 -27.96
N GLU A 368 -11.11 11.17 -28.03
CA GLU A 368 -12.12 10.80 -27.04
C GLU A 368 -11.50 10.68 -25.64
N TRP A 369 -10.41 9.91 -25.52
CA TRP A 369 -9.76 9.68 -24.24
C TRP A 369 -9.13 10.93 -23.62
N LYS A 370 -8.52 11.80 -24.44
CA LYS A 370 -7.99 13.09 -23.98
C LYS A 370 -9.07 13.97 -23.35
N LYS A 371 -10.28 14.02 -23.94
CA LYS A 371 -11.42 14.77 -23.39
C LYS A 371 -11.89 14.21 -22.05
N GLU A 372 -11.95 12.89 -21.92
CA GLU A 372 -12.33 12.24 -20.66
C GLU A 372 -11.31 12.53 -19.55
N ILE A 373 -10.00 12.55 -19.87
CA ILE A 373 -8.95 12.95 -18.93
C ILE A 373 -9.13 14.40 -18.50
N GLU A 374 -9.31 15.33 -19.45
CA GLU A 374 -9.47 16.75 -19.14
C GLU A 374 -10.72 17.02 -18.29
N ALA A 375 -11.83 16.35 -18.60
CA ALA A 375 -13.07 16.43 -17.81
C ALA A 375 -12.84 15.95 -16.38
N TRP A 376 -12.20 14.79 -16.21
CA TRP A 376 -11.91 14.22 -14.89
C TRP A 376 -10.86 15.00 -14.08
N GLU A 377 -9.85 15.58 -14.75
CA GLU A 377 -8.87 16.46 -14.11
C GLU A 377 -9.51 17.76 -13.60
N ALA A 378 -10.53 18.26 -14.32
CA ALA A 378 -11.27 19.46 -13.94
C ALA A 378 -12.28 19.19 -12.82
N ASP A 379 -13.01 18.07 -12.92
CA ASP A 379 -13.94 17.60 -11.91
C ASP A 379 -13.78 16.10 -11.64
N ARG A 380 -13.35 15.77 -10.42
CA ARG A 380 -13.14 14.39 -9.99
C ARG A 380 -14.45 13.62 -9.72
N SER A 381 -15.61 14.28 -9.84
CA SER A 381 -16.92 13.63 -9.81
C SER A 381 -17.27 12.94 -11.13
N GLU A 382 -16.62 13.35 -12.24
CA GLU A 382 -16.76 12.74 -13.55
C GLU A 382 -16.21 11.29 -13.57
N PRO A 383 -16.61 10.46 -14.55
CA PRO A 383 -16.11 9.10 -14.68
C PRO A 383 -14.58 9.05 -14.76
N ASN A 384 -13.95 8.25 -13.90
CA ASN A 384 -12.49 8.12 -13.87
C ASN A 384 -11.99 7.33 -15.09
N PRO A 385 -11.28 7.95 -16.04
CA PRO A 385 -10.86 7.29 -17.28
C PRO A 385 -9.76 6.23 -17.05
N PHE A 386 -9.15 6.21 -15.86
CA PHE A 386 -8.13 5.24 -15.45
C PHE A 386 -8.71 4.02 -14.73
N GLU A 387 -10.02 4.02 -14.44
CA GLU A 387 -10.69 2.79 -14.03
C GLU A 387 -10.86 1.87 -15.23
N GLY A 388 -10.48 0.59 -15.06
CA GLY A 388 -10.55 -0.37 -16.14
C GLY A 388 -11.99 -0.54 -16.63
N ARG A 389 -12.27 -0.19 -17.88
CA ARG A 389 -13.58 -0.38 -18.54
C ARG A 389 -13.92 -1.86 -18.82
N ALA A 390 -13.01 -2.77 -18.49
CA ALA A 390 -13.15 -4.20 -18.70
C ALA A 390 -14.12 -4.89 -17.72
N THR A 391 -14.84 -4.12 -16.90
CA THR A 391 -15.81 -4.61 -15.92
C THR A 391 -17.01 -5.35 -16.53
N THR A 392 -17.14 -5.38 -17.85
CA THR A 392 -18.30 -6.00 -18.54
C THR A 392 -18.06 -7.41 -19.08
N THR A 393 -16.88 -8.00 -18.87
CA THR A 393 -16.66 -9.42 -19.23
C THR A 393 -16.74 -10.29 -17.99
N MET A 394 -17.80 -11.08 -17.86
CA MET A 394 -17.95 -12.04 -16.76
C MET A 394 -16.80 -13.05 -16.80
N THR A 395 -16.11 -13.23 -15.67
CA THR A 395 -15.09 -14.27 -15.50
C THR A 395 -15.74 -15.63 -15.32
N GLN A 396 -15.01 -16.73 -15.54
CA GLN A 396 -15.56 -18.07 -15.31
C GLN A 396 -16.04 -18.24 -13.86
N ALA A 397 -15.32 -17.66 -12.90
CA ALA A 397 -15.71 -17.68 -11.49
C ALA A 397 -17.03 -16.92 -11.25
N ALA A 398 -17.23 -15.78 -11.90
CA ALA A 398 -18.47 -15.00 -11.78
C ALA A 398 -19.67 -15.74 -12.40
N VAL A 399 -19.49 -16.37 -13.56
CA VAL A 399 -20.54 -17.20 -14.18
C VAL A 399 -20.87 -18.41 -13.30
N ARG A 400 -19.85 -19.10 -12.75
CA ARG A 400 -20.08 -20.22 -11.81
C ARG A 400 -20.87 -19.77 -10.57
N LEU A 401 -20.54 -18.62 -9.99
CA LEU A 401 -21.28 -18.06 -8.85
C LEU A 401 -22.75 -17.80 -9.23
N ALA A 402 -22.99 -17.10 -10.34
CA ALA A 402 -24.35 -16.80 -10.79
C ALA A 402 -25.17 -18.07 -11.06
N LEU A 403 -24.56 -19.10 -11.65
CA LEU A 403 -25.21 -20.39 -11.87
C LEU A 403 -25.53 -21.12 -10.56
N SER A 404 -24.65 -21.04 -9.55
CA SER A 404 -24.90 -21.60 -8.22
C SER A 404 -25.96 -20.82 -7.43
N GLU A 405 -26.00 -19.49 -7.55
CA GLU A 405 -27.04 -18.65 -6.95
C GLU A 405 -28.42 -18.95 -7.55
N ALA A 406 -28.52 -19.04 -8.88
CA ALA A 406 -29.75 -19.44 -9.57
C ALA A 406 -30.20 -20.86 -9.18
N GLU A 407 -29.26 -21.79 -8.98
CA GLU A 407 -29.58 -23.14 -8.49
C GLU A 407 -30.13 -23.11 -7.05
N ALA A 408 -29.54 -22.30 -6.16
CA ALA A 408 -30.05 -22.14 -4.80
C ALA A 408 -31.47 -21.54 -4.79
N GLU A 409 -31.76 -20.61 -5.70
CA GLU A 409 -33.11 -20.09 -5.92
C GLU A 409 -34.06 -21.18 -6.43
N ASP A 410 -33.67 -21.98 -7.42
CA ASP A 410 -34.49 -23.10 -7.92
C ASP A 410 -34.81 -24.11 -6.81
N ILE A 411 -33.83 -24.45 -5.96
CA ILE A 411 -34.01 -25.36 -4.82
C ILE A 411 -35.00 -24.79 -3.80
N THR A 412 -34.85 -23.52 -3.43
CA THR A 412 -35.72 -22.86 -2.44
C THR A 412 -37.16 -22.73 -2.92
N HIS A 413 -37.38 -22.57 -4.24
CA HIS A 413 -38.72 -22.51 -4.85
C HIS A 413 -39.30 -23.89 -5.21
N GLY A 414 -38.58 -24.98 -4.95
CA GLY A 414 -39.03 -26.35 -5.26
C GLY A 414 -38.99 -26.70 -6.76
N ASN A 415 -38.28 -25.91 -7.57
CA ASN A 415 -38.09 -26.11 -9.00
C ASN A 415 -36.80 -26.89 -9.33
N ASN A 416 -36.26 -27.65 -8.38
CA ASN A 416 -35.02 -28.40 -8.61
C ASN A 416 -35.22 -29.46 -9.70
N MET A 417 -34.56 -29.28 -10.84
CA MET A 417 -34.59 -30.19 -11.99
C MET A 417 -33.34 -31.08 -12.08
N SER A 418 -32.56 -31.19 -11.01
CA SER A 418 -31.36 -32.04 -11.00
C SER A 418 -31.76 -33.52 -11.04
N LEU A 419 -31.12 -34.27 -11.95
CA LEU A 419 -31.34 -35.70 -12.17
C LEU A 419 -30.37 -36.58 -11.37
N HIS A 420 -29.47 -35.96 -10.60
CA HIS A 420 -28.50 -36.61 -9.72
C HIS A 420 -28.47 -35.88 -8.38
N ASP A 421 -28.35 -36.61 -7.27
CA ASP A 421 -28.45 -36.09 -5.91
C ASP A 421 -27.38 -35.01 -5.60
N ASP A 422 -26.15 -35.22 -6.07
CA ASP A 422 -25.01 -34.33 -5.78
C ASP A 422 -24.54 -33.43 -6.95
N ILE A 423 -25.09 -33.59 -8.16
CA ILE A 423 -24.54 -32.95 -9.37
C ILE A 423 -25.66 -32.31 -10.17
N SER A 424 -25.67 -30.99 -10.25
CA SER A 424 -26.62 -30.22 -11.04
C SER A 424 -26.19 -30.05 -12.51
N PRO A 425 -27.08 -29.58 -13.40
CA PRO A 425 -26.73 -29.31 -14.80
C PRO A 425 -25.54 -28.35 -14.99
N SER A 426 -25.44 -27.30 -14.15
CA SER A 426 -24.33 -26.32 -14.23
C SER A 426 -23.00 -26.95 -13.77
N VAL A 427 -23.04 -27.75 -12.70
CA VAL A 427 -21.87 -28.48 -12.18
C VAL A 427 -21.38 -29.53 -13.18
N LEU A 428 -22.29 -30.24 -13.87
CA LEU A 428 -21.93 -31.20 -14.92
C LEU A 428 -21.11 -30.53 -16.02
N ILE A 429 -21.61 -29.41 -16.57
CA ILE A 429 -20.94 -28.69 -17.66
C ILE A 429 -19.62 -28.09 -17.18
N SER A 430 -19.60 -27.42 -16.03
CA SER A 430 -18.38 -26.86 -15.46
C SER A 430 -17.30 -27.93 -15.24
N SER A 431 -17.68 -29.10 -14.72
CA SER A 431 -16.77 -30.24 -14.56
C SER A 431 -16.26 -30.77 -15.89
N GLY A 432 -17.11 -30.83 -16.92
CA GLY A 432 -16.70 -31.27 -18.26
C GLY A 432 -15.67 -30.33 -18.90
N LEU A 433 -15.84 -29.01 -18.74
CA LEU A 433 -14.86 -28.01 -19.19
C LEU A 433 -13.52 -28.13 -18.44
N GLU A 434 -13.54 -28.43 -17.14
CA GLU A 434 -12.31 -28.70 -16.37
C GLU A 434 -11.59 -29.96 -16.84
N LEU A 435 -12.34 -31.02 -17.18
CA LEU A 435 -11.76 -32.25 -17.74
C LEU A 435 -11.11 -31.96 -19.09
N GLU A 436 -11.73 -31.14 -19.94
CA GLU A 436 -11.16 -30.74 -21.22
C GLU A 436 -9.84 -29.97 -21.04
N ASP A 437 -9.79 -29.00 -20.11
CA ASP A 437 -8.56 -28.27 -19.79
C ASP A 437 -7.46 -29.22 -19.30
N GLN A 438 -7.81 -30.21 -18.46
CA GLN A 438 -6.87 -31.23 -18.01
C GLN A 438 -6.38 -32.14 -19.15
N GLN A 439 -7.24 -32.50 -20.11
CA GLN A 439 -6.83 -33.24 -21.30
C GLN A 439 -5.81 -32.45 -22.11
N ARG A 440 -6.06 -31.15 -22.37
CA ARG A 440 -5.14 -30.27 -23.11
C ARG A 440 -3.79 -30.11 -22.40
N ARG A 441 -3.78 -29.91 -21.08
CA ARG A 441 -2.54 -29.81 -20.29
C ARG A 441 -1.75 -31.12 -20.32
N ILE A 442 -2.41 -32.27 -20.22
CA ILE A 442 -1.71 -33.57 -20.31
C ILE A 442 -1.14 -33.81 -21.71
N ASP A 443 -1.85 -33.46 -22.78
CA ASP A 443 -1.31 -33.55 -24.14
C ASP A 443 -0.08 -32.66 -24.33
N PHE A 444 -0.13 -31.42 -23.83
CA PHE A 444 1.03 -30.52 -23.83
C PHE A 444 2.21 -31.08 -23.04
N ASP A 445 1.97 -31.52 -21.79
CA ASP A 445 3.01 -32.09 -20.92
C ASP A 445 3.60 -33.36 -21.54
N ALA A 446 2.78 -34.24 -22.13
CA ALA A 446 3.23 -35.46 -22.80
C ALA A 446 4.13 -35.17 -24.00
N LYS A 447 3.83 -34.12 -24.78
CA LYS A 447 4.68 -33.65 -25.89
C LYS A 447 5.98 -32.98 -25.40
N ALA A 448 5.96 -32.36 -24.23
CA ALA A 448 7.13 -31.69 -23.64
C ALA A 448 8.13 -32.68 -23.00
N ILE A 449 7.70 -33.89 -22.67
CA ILE A 449 8.58 -34.95 -22.16
C ILE A 449 9.47 -35.48 -23.29
N GLY A 450 10.74 -35.03 -23.30
CA GLY A 450 11.74 -35.47 -24.28
C GLY A 450 12.20 -36.92 -24.09
N GLN A 451 12.98 -37.45 -25.05
CA GLN A 451 13.48 -38.83 -25.07
C GLN A 451 14.25 -39.26 -23.80
N HIS A 452 14.85 -38.30 -23.07
CA HIS A 452 15.63 -38.55 -21.87
C HIS A 452 14.88 -38.29 -20.56
N ALA A 453 13.55 -38.41 -20.57
CA ALA A 453 12.74 -38.19 -19.38
C ALA A 453 13.06 -39.17 -18.24
N THR A 454 13.19 -38.61 -17.05
CA THR A 454 13.45 -39.38 -15.82
C THR A 454 12.25 -40.24 -15.45
N ASP A 455 12.49 -41.35 -14.74
CA ASP A 455 11.41 -42.23 -14.27
C ASP A 455 10.44 -41.49 -13.34
N MET A 456 10.93 -40.52 -12.57
CA MET A 456 10.10 -39.65 -11.74
C MET A 456 9.16 -38.76 -12.58
N GLN A 457 9.62 -38.21 -13.71
CA GLN A 457 8.77 -37.43 -14.61
C GLN A 457 7.71 -38.31 -15.28
N LYS A 458 8.09 -39.52 -15.72
CA LYS A 458 7.17 -40.50 -16.31
C LYS A 458 6.11 -40.95 -15.30
N ALA A 459 6.50 -41.25 -14.07
CA ALA A 459 5.60 -41.64 -13.00
C ALA A 459 4.56 -40.55 -12.67
N LYS A 460 4.99 -39.28 -12.59
CA LYS A 460 4.09 -38.15 -12.37
C LYS A 460 3.07 -37.97 -13.50
N LEU A 461 3.51 -38.08 -14.76
CA LEU A 461 2.58 -38.01 -15.90
C LEU A 461 1.58 -39.17 -15.86
N LEU A 462 2.05 -40.40 -15.65
CA LEU A 462 1.19 -41.58 -15.58
C LEU A 462 0.15 -41.48 -14.46
N GLN A 463 0.55 -40.97 -13.28
CA GLN A 463 -0.37 -40.73 -12.17
C GLN A 463 -1.48 -39.72 -12.54
N ARG A 464 -1.12 -38.62 -13.21
CA ARG A 464 -2.09 -37.62 -13.69
C ARG A 464 -3.02 -38.19 -14.76
N VAL A 465 -2.49 -38.98 -15.69
CA VAL A 465 -3.27 -39.68 -16.73
C VAL A 465 -4.29 -40.63 -16.10
N ASN A 466 -3.85 -41.47 -15.15
CA ASN A 466 -4.73 -42.41 -14.46
C ASN A 466 -5.81 -41.72 -13.63
N ALA A 467 -5.46 -40.61 -12.95
CA ALA A 467 -6.42 -39.83 -12.18
C ALA A 467 -7.47 -39.17 -13.10
N LEU A 468 -7.04 -38.58 -14.22
CA LEU A 468 -7.94 -37.96 -15.19
C LEU A 468 -8.88 -39.01 -15.79
N ARG A 469 -8.37 -40.20 -16.13
CA ARG A 469 -9.20 -41.28 -16.67
C ARG A 469 -10.36 -41.65 -15.75
N ARG A 470 -10.07 -41.89 -14.47
CA ARG A 470 -11.10 -42.21 -13.46
C ARG A 470 -12.14 -41.11 -13.35
N ARG A 471 -11.72 -39.83 -13.38
CA ARG A 471 -12.65 -38.69 -13.34
C ARG A 471 -13.54 -38.61 -14.58
N ILE A 472 -12.98 -38.86 -15.77
CA ILE A 472 -13.75 -38.91 -17.03
C ILE A 472 -14.78 -40.04 -16.98
N ASP A 473 -14.38 -41.23 -16.51
CA ASP A 473 -15.27 -42.38 -16.40
C ASP A 473 -16.45 -42.09 -15.45
N THR A 474 -16.17 -41.56 -14.25
CA THR A 474 -17.23 -41.15 -13.30
C THR A 474 -18.14 -40.06 -13.87
N TRP A 475 -17.57 -39.01 -14.47
CA TRP A 475 -18.32 -37.92 -15.06
C TRP A 475 -19.20 -38.39 -16.23
N ALA A 476 -18.70 -39.30 -17.06
CA ALA A 476 -19.42 -39.89 -18.18
C ALA A 476 -20.70 -40.62 -17.75
N HIS A 477 -20.66 -41.34 -16.62
CA HIS A 477 -21.84 -42.01 -16.09
C HIS A 477 -22.94 -41.02 -15.71
N VAL A 478 -22.58 -39.90 -15.08
CA VAL A 478 -23.52 -38.83 -14.71
C VAL A 478 -24.00 -38.08 -15.96
N GLN A 479 -23.13 -37.88 -16.94
CA GLN A 479 -23.47 -37.24 -18.21
C GLN A 479 -24.61 -37.95 -18.94
N LEU A 480 -24.67 -39.29 -18.89
CA LEU A 480 -25.75 -40.07 -19.52
C LEU A 480 -27.14 -39.78 -18.92
N LEU A 481 -27.22 -39.36 -17.65
CA LEU A 481 -28.49 -38.98 -17.02
C LEU A 481 -29.04 -37.69 -17.64
N TYR A 482 -28.17 -36.71 -17.84
CA TYR A 482 -28.53 -35.39 -18.37
C TYR A 482 -28.53 -35.31 -19.90
N MET A 483 -27.77 -36.18 -20.59
CA MET A 483 -27.62 -36.19 -22.05
C MET A 483 -27.74 -37.63 -22.60
N PRO A 484 -28.93 -38.27 -22.51
CA PRO A 484 -29.08 -39.70 -22.84
C PRO A 484 -28.70 -40.07 -24.27
N SER A 485 -28.83 -39.12 -25.21
CA SER A 485 -28.48 -39.29 -26.62
C SER A 485 -27.01 -39.64 -26.86
N ILE A 486 -26.12 -39.33 -25.91
CA ILE A 486 -24.69 -39.67 -25.95
C ILE A 486 -24.46 -41.18 -25.89
N SER A 487 -25.36 -41.95 -25.28
CA SER A 487 -25.27 -43.43 -25.24
C SER A 487 -25.15 -44.07 -26.62
N ARG A 488 -25.66 -43.41 -27.67
CA ARG A 488 -25.55 -43.87 -29.06
C ARG A 488 -24.24 -43.47 -29.73
N LEU A 489 -23.56 -42.44 -29.22
CA LEU A 489 -22.31 -41.91 -29.75
C LEU A 489 -21.07 -42.50 -29.06
N ARG A 490 -21.26 -43.06 -27.86
CA ARG A 490 -20.20 -43.56 -27.00
C ARG A 490 -20.30 -45.09 -26.92
N SER A 491 -19.47 -45.82 -27.66
CA SER A 491 -19.37 -47.28 -27.49
C SER A 491 -18.67 -47.58 -26.15
N PRO A 492 -19.12 -48.59 -25.37
CA PRO A 492 -18.40 -49.04 -24.17
C PRO A 492 -16.93 -49.40 -24.45
N ASP A 493 -16.65 -49.88 -25.66
CA ASP A 493 -15.30 -50.23 -26.11
C ASP A 493 -14.42 -49.00 -26.41
N ASP A 494 -14.98 -47.85 -26.81
CA ASP A 494 -14.18 -46.68 -27.21
C ASP A 494 -13.42 -46.08 -26.04
N ILE A 495 -14.05 -46.02 -24.86
CA ILE A 495 -13.38 -45.53 -23.65
C ILE A 495 -12.39 -46.58 -23.18
N ALA A 496 -12.82 -47.83 -23.01
CA ALA A 496 -11.96 -48.93 -22.53
C ALA A 496 -10.70 -49.15 -23.38
N THR A 497 -10.78 -48.91 -24.70
CA THR A 497 -9.69 -49.18 -25.66
C THR A 497 -8.80 -47.95 -25.93
N GLU A 498 -9.27 -46.72 -25.69
CA GLU A 498 -8.45 -45.52 -25.90
C GLU A 498 -7.36 -45.39 -24.84
N MET A 499 -6.13 -45.76 -25.21
CA MET A 499 -4.96 -45.67 -24.35
C MET A 499 -4.56 -44.21 -24.04
N ASN A 500 -4.97 -43.25 -24.86
CA ASN A 500 -4.63 -41.84 -24.71
C ASN A 500 -5.79 -41.06 -24.07
N VAL A 501 -5.71 -40.84 -22.76
CA VAL A 501 -6.77 -40.14 -22.00
C VAL A 501 -7.11 -38.74 -22.56
N HIS A 502 -6.14 -38.07 -23.20
CA HIS A 502 -6.34 -36.76 -23.82
C HIS A 502 -7.10 -36.79 -25.16
N LYS A 503 -7.34 -37.97 -25.76
CA LYS A 503 -8.12 -38.15 -26.99
C LYS A 503 -9.57 -38.59 -26.76
N ILE A 504 -9.91 -38.93 -25.52
CA ILE A 504 -11.27 -39.37 -25.17
C ILE A 504 -12.23 -38.20 -25.43
N SER A 505 -13.22 -38.41 -26.30
CA SER A 505 -14.22 -37.39 -26.59
C SER A 505 -15.15 -37.21 -25.39
N LEU A 506 -15.21 -35.98 -24.86
CA LEU A 506 -16.07 -35.65 -23.71
C LEU A 506 -17.54 -35.45 -24.13
N PHE A 507 -17.81 -35.20 -25.42
CA PHE A 507 -19.16 -34.97 -25.94
C PHE A 507 -19.92 -33.87 -25.16
N LEU A 508 -19.23 -32.78 -24.83
CA LEU A 508 -19.88 -31.56 -24.34
C LEU A 508 -20.93 -31.08 -25.35
N PRO A 509 -22.00 -30.38 -24.92
CA PRO A 509 -23.07 -29.91 -25.79
C PRO A 509 -22.61 -29.31 -27.13
N SER A 510 -21.57 -28.48 -27.13
CA SER A 510 -21.03 -27.83 -28.33
C SER A 510 -20.26 -28.75 -29.30
N SER A 511 -19.86 -29.95 -28.85
CA SER A 511 -19.13 -30.95 -29.64
C SER A 511 -20.03 -32.07 -30.15
N LEU A 512 -21.34 -32.02 -29.85
CA LEU A 512 -22.31 -32.95 -30.39
C LEU A 512 -22.60 -32.68 -31.88
N PRO A 513 -22.85 -33.72 -32.69
CA PRO A 513 -23.37 -33.53 -34.04
C PRO A 513 -24.70 -32.77 -34.02
N SER A 514 -24.94 -31.90 -34.99
CA SER A 514 -26.17 -31.08 -35.09
C SER A 514 -27.47 -31.88 -35.15
N THR A 515 -27.38 -33.16 -35.50
CA THR A 515 -28.49 -34.12 -35.55
C THR A 515 -28.83 -34.74 -34.19
N THR A 516 -28.01 -34.50 -33.16
CA THR A 516 -28.19 -35.06 -31.81
C THR A 516 -28.97 -34.08 -30.94
N PRO A 517 -30.14 -34.44 -30.40
CA PRO A 517 -30.88 -33.56 -29.51
C PRO A 517 -30.13 -33.35 -28.20
N CYS A 518 -30.08 -32.10 -27.73
CA CYS A 518 -29.47 -31.68 -26.47
C CYS A 518 -30.37 -30.65 -25.78
N ASP A 519 -30.39 -30.68 -24.45
CA ASP A 519 -31.15 -29.71 -23.65
C ASP A 519 -30.60 -28.29 -23.86
N GLY A 520 -31.47 -27.34 -24.19
CA GLY A 520 -31.14 -25.93 -24.36
C GLY A 520 -30.52 -25.29 -23.11
N ARG A 521 -30.86 -25.78 -21.90
CA ARG A 521 -30.27 -25.30 -20.65
C ARG A 521 -28.77 -25.64 -20.58
N LEU A 522 -28.39 -26.85 -20.97
CA LEU A 522 -26.98 -27.28 -20.98
C LEU A 522 -26.18 -26.52 -22.03
N LEU A 523 -26.76 -26.27 -23.21
CA LEU A 523 -26.15 -25.44 -24.25
C LEU A 523 -25.91 -24.01 -23.77
N LYS A 524 -26.88 -23.41 -23.08
CA LYS A 524 -26.76 -22.07 -22.51
C LYS A 524 -25.67 -22.01 -21.43
N HIS A 525 -25.66 -22.97 -20.50
CA HIS A 525 -24.63 -23.05 -19.45
C HIS A 525 -23.23 -23.19 -20.06
N GLU A 526 -23.06 -24.04 -21.08
CA GLU A 526 -21.78 -24.17 -21.77
C GLU A 526 -21.40 -22.86 -22.47
N TRP A 527 -22.33 -22.22 -23.19
CA TRP A 527 -22.08 -20.96 -23.87
C TRP A 527 -21.55 -19.88 -22.93
N GLU A 528 -22.24 -19.64 -21.81
CA GLU A 528 -21.86 -18.61 -20.82
C GLU A 528 -20.48 -18.92 -20.22
N LEU A 529 -20.19 -20.18 -19.90
CA LEU A 529 -18.90 -20.59 -19.36
C LEU A 529 -17.76 -20.52 -20.39
N ARG A 530 -18.05 -20.74 -21.68
CA ARG A 530 -17.09 -20.64 -22.79
C ARG A 530 -16.76 -19.19 -23.13
N GLU A 531 -17.76 -18.33 -23.17
CA GLU A 531 -17.57 -16.89 -23.36
C GLU A 531 -16.72 -16.32 -22.22
N ALA A 532 -17.04 -16.68 -20.97
CA ALA A 532 -16.23 -16.33 -19.82
C ALA A 532 -14.80 -16.89 -19.90
N GLN A 533 -14.62 -18.14 -20.38
CA GLN A 533 -13.30 -18.72 -20.63
C GLN A 533 -12.48 -17.90 -21.62
N ALA A 534 -13.10 -17.45 -22.72
CA ALA A 534 -12.45 -16.66 -23.74
C ALA A 534 -12.03 -15.29 -23.19
N ASN A 535 -12.86 -14.67 -22.37
CA ASN A 535 -12.56 -13.42 -21.69
C ASN A 535 -11.38 -13.55 -20.71
N ASP A 536 -11.40 -14.58 -19.84
CA ASP A 536 -10.31 -14.86 -18.91
C ASP A 536 -8.99 -15.11 -19.69
N THR A 537 -9.04 -15.93 -20.74
CA THR A 537 -7.87 -16.24 -21.59
C THR A 537 -7.33 -15.00 -22.29
N LEU A 538 -8.22 -14.12 -22.79
CA LEU A 538 -7.82 -12.87 -23.44
C LEU A 538 -7.15 -11.91 -22.44
N ASN A 539 -7.67 -11.83 -21.23
CA ASN A 539 -7.09 -11.03 -20.15
C ASN A 539 -5.74 -11.57 -19.71
N ASP A 540 -5.59 -12.88 -19.58
CA ASP A 540 -4.31 -13.54 -19.29
C ASP A 540 -3.29 -13.27 -20.39
N LEU A 541 -3.69 -13.42 -21.67
CA LEU A 541 -2.82 -13.16 -22.81
C LEU A 541 -2.34 -11.69 -22.82
N ARG A 542 -3.25 -10.73 -22.64
CA ARG A 542 -2.91 -9.31 -22.55
C ARG A 542 -1.94 -9.04 -21.40
N SER A 543 -2.18 -9.65 -20.24
CA SER A 543 -1.33 -9.49 -19.06
C SER A 543 0.06 -10.07 -19.26
N VAL A 544 0.17 -11.28 -19.85
CA VAL A 544 1.44 -11.93 -20.16
C VAL A 544 2.22 -11.16 -21.22
N LEU A 545 1.56 -10.68 -22.27
CA LEU A 545 2.21 -9.87 -23.31
C LEU A 545 2.75 -8.55 -22.75
N ASN A 546 1.96 -7.87 -21.90
CA ASN A 546 2.40 -6.66 -21.21
C ASN A 546 3.60 -6.92 -20.29
N LEU A 547 3.56 -8.02 -19.52
CA LEU A 547 4.68 -8.42 -18.67
C LEU A 547 5.91 -8.76 -19.49
N GLN A 548 5.77 -9.52 -20.57
CA GLN A 548 6.87 -9.93 -21.44
C GLN A 548 7.51 -8.71 -22.12
N TYR A 549 6.70 -7.77 -22.63
CA TYR A 549 7.18 -6.50 -23.17
C TYR A 549 7.97 -5.71 -22.12
N HIS A 550 7.44 -5.60 -20.90
CA HIS A 550 8.13 -4.93 -19.81
C HIS A 550 9.46 -5.60 -19.45
N LEU A 551 9.49 -6.94 -19.35
CA LEU A 551 10.71 -7.71 -19.07
C LEU A 551 11.75 -7.55 -20.17
N TYR A 552 11.34 -7.54 -21.46
CA TYR A 552 12.25 -7.29 -22.57
C TYR A 552 12.84 -5.88 -22.51
N LYS A 553 12.00 -4.84 -22.34
CA LYS A 553 12.48 -3.46 -22.18
C LYS A 553 13.41 -3.32 -20.98
N TYR A 554 13.05 -3.91 -19.85
CA TYR A 554 13.87 -3.88 -18.64
C TYR A 554 15.23 -4.56 -18.86
N LYS A 555 15.23 -5.74 -19.49
CA LYS A 555 16.45 -6.45 -19.84
C LYS A 555 17.34 -5.62 -20.75
N ASP A 556 16.78 -5.02 -21.80
CA ASP A 556 17.52 -4.20 -22.75
C ASP A 556 18.11 -2.93 -22.10
N ALA A 557 17.36 -2.29 -21.21
CA ALA A 557 17.80 -1.06 -20.54
C ALA A 557 18.81 -1.31 -19.41
N PHE A 558 18.59 -2.33 -18.57
CA PHE A 558 19.27 -2.46 -17.28
C PHE A 558 20.18 -3.69 -17.14
N ILE A 559 20.03 -4.72 -17.97
CA ILE A 559 20.82 -5.94 -17.85
C ILE A 559 22.02 -5.87 -18.79
N ARG A 560 23.21 -5.73 -18.20
CA ARG A 560 24.50 -5.68 -18.91
C ARG A 560 25.41 -6.83 -18.46
N GLY A 561 26.21 -7.35 -19.39
CA GLY A 561 27.17 -8.43 -19.15
C GLY A 561 26.59 -9.84 -19.29
N GLN A 562 27.46 -10.81 -19.61
CA GLN A 562 27.08 -12.21 -19.88
C GLN A 562 26.38 -12.88 -18.70
N ARG A 563 26.89 -12.69 -17.48
CA ARG A 563 26.37 -13.36 -16.26
C ARG A 563 24.96 -12.91 -15.86
N ALA A 564 24.62 -11.64 -16.08
CA ALA A 564 23.30 -11.12 -15.78
C ALA A 564 22.29 -11.53 -16.88
N ASN A 565 22.74 -11.55 -18.15
CA ASN A 565 21.93 -12.00 -19.27
C ASN A 565 21.55 -13.49 -19.20
N THR A 566 22.44 -14.36 -18.73
CA THR A 566 22.15 -15.81 -18.60
C THR A 566 21.21 -16.15 -17.45
N ARG A 567 20.96 -15.22 -16.52
CA ARG A 567 20.05 -15.40 -15.37
C ARG A 567 18.69 -14.72 -15.55
N ALA A 568 18.52 -13.95 -16.61
CA ALA A 568 17.35 -13.12 -16.85
C ALA A 568 16.44 -13.65 -17.98
N ASN A 569 16.70 -14.87 -18.45
CA ASN A 569 15.87 -15.58 -19.44
C ASN A 569 14.93 -16.54 -18.75
#